data_AF-I4VM02-F1
#
_entry.id   AF-I4VM02-F1
#
_cell.length_a   1.000
_cell.length_b   1.000
_cell.length_c   1.000
_cell.angle_alpha   90.00
_cell.angle_beta   90.00
_cell.angle_gamma   90.00
#
_symmetry.space_group_name_H-M   'P 1'
#
loop_
_entity.id
_entity.type
_entity.pdbx_description
1 polymer ?
#
loop_
_entity_poly.entity_id
_entity_poly.type
_entity_poly.pdbx_seq_one_letter_code
_entity_poly.pdbx_strand_id
1 'polypeptide(L)'
;MHIVTRLIAMNRARQLQRQFQEIERSIHALPGRSRARLGTLTLREIGQASQCDFPHLYGTPPEDRYQPWGQGTAIGFTRAQSDNAEVALRGIALWLAVAYHETKESPHASVQPQHRQLLRVLRELKEVHHRDGDIAEQWMNSSAAA
;
A
#
# COMPACT_ATOMS: atom_id res chain seq x y z
N MET A 1 23.76 21.52 3.26
CA MET A 1 22.82 20.54 3.85
C MET A 1 22.40 19.39 2.92
N HIS A 2 22.92 19.26 1.68
CA HIS A 2 22.46 18.19 0.76
C HIS A 2 22.89 16.77 1.15
N ILE A 3 24.02 16.61 1.83
CA ILE A 3 24.54 15.29 2.23
C ILE A 3 23.63 14.67 3.30
N VAL A 4 23.22 15.45 4.31
CA VAL A 4 22.33 14.99 5.39
C VAL A 4 20.97 14.57 4.83
N THR A 5 20.35 15.39 3.96
CA THR A 5 19.08 15.04 3.31
C THR A 5 19.17 13.77 2.47
N ARG A 6 20.28 13.58 1.73
CA ARG A 6 20.52 12.34 0.96
C ARG A 6 20.67 11.11 1.85
N LEU A 7 21.39 11.22 2.97
CA LEU A 7 21.55 10.12 3.93
C LEU A 7 20.23 9.73 4.58
N ILE A 8 19.42 10.72 4.96
CA ILE A 8 18.06 10.52 5.49
C ILE A 8 17.17 9.81 4.45
N ALA A 9 17.17 10.28 3.20
CA ALA A 9 16.43 9.63 2.11
C ALA A 9 16.90 8.20 1.80
N MET A 10 18.22 7.95 1.86
CA MET A 10 18.78 6.60 1.68
C MET A 10 18.36 5.65 2.81
N ASN A 11 18.33 6.13 4.06
CA ASN A 11 17.86 5.34 5.19
C ASN A 11 16.37 4.98 5.00
N ARG A 12 15.56 5.97 4.63
CA ARG A 12 14.13 5.77 4.36
C ARG A 12 13.88 4.79 3.22
N ALA A 13 14.64 4.88 2.12
CA ALA A 13 14.56 3.93 1.01
C ALA A 13 14.86 2.49 1.46
N ARG A 14 15.87 2.29 2.31
CA ARG A 14 16.20 0.98 2.89
C ARG A 14 15.09 0.47 3.82
N GLN A 15 14.50 1.34 4.64
CA GLN A 15 13.39 0.98 5.51
C GLN A 15 12.18 0.52 4.68
N LEU A 16 11.78 1.30 3.68
CA LEU A 16 10.68 0.97 2.78
C LEU A 16 10.94 -0.34 2.05
N GLN A 17 12.18 -0.59 1.60
CA GLN A 17 12.54 -1.86 0.95
C GLN A 17 12.32 -3.06 1.87
N ARG A 18 12.78 -2.98 3.13
CA ARG A 18 12.63 -4.08 4.09
C ARG A 18 11.16 -4.36 4.40
N GLN A 19 10.38 -3.31 4.64
CA GLN A 19 8.95 -3.44 4.89
C GLN A 19 8.22 -3.98 3.65
N PHE A 20 8.57 -3.51 2.46
CA PHE A 20 7.99 -3.99 1.20
C PHE A 20 8.15 -5.50 1.04
N GLN A 21 9.35 -6.04 1.28
CA GLN A 21 9.62 -7.47 1.13
C GLN A 21 8.78 -8.34 2.08
N GLU A 22 8.45 -7.83 3.26
CA GLU A 22 7.58 -8.54 4.22
C GLU A 22 6.11 -8.40 3.82
N ILE A 23 5.67 -7.20 3.45
CA ILE A 23 4.31 -6.93 2.97
C ILE A 23 4.00 -7.77 1.71
N GLU A 24 4.92 -7.82 0.74
CA GLU A 24 4.78 -8.63 -0.47
C GLU A 24 4.62 -10.11 -0.14
N ARG A 25 5.42 -10.63 0.82
CA ARG A 25 5.26 -12.00 1.33
C ARG A 25 3.89 -12.22 1.96
N SER A 26 3.42 -11.30 2.81
CA SER A 26 2.08 -11.37 3.40
C SER A 26 0.98 -11.39 2.34
N ILE A 27 1.09 -10.55 1.30
CA ILE A 27 0.12 -10.47 0.20
C ILE A 27 0.05 -11.80 -0.56
N HIS A 28 1.19 -12.40 -0.89
CA HIS A 28 1.22 -13.67 -1.61
C HIS A 28 0.71 -14.85 -0.76
N ALA A 29 0.85 -14.78 0.56
CA ALA A 29 0.30 -15.77 1.49
C ALA A 29 -1.24 -15.69 1.64
N LEU A 30 -1.88 -14.58 1.25
CA LEU A 30 -3.32 -14.42 1.36
C LEU A 30 -4.08 -15.38 0.42
N PRO A 31 -5.26 -15.89 0.83
CA PRO A 31 -6.22 -16.52 -0.09
C PRO A 31 -6.66 -15.56 -1.20
N GLY A 32 -7.08 -16.09 -2.36
CA GLY A 32 -7.49 -15.29 -3.51
C GLY A 32 -8.58 -14.25 -3.20
N ARG A 33 -9.62 -14.65 -2.45
CA ARG A 33 -10.70 -13.75 -2.00
C ARG A 33 -10.19 -12.60 -1.12
N SER A 34 -9.25 -12.89 -0.22
CA SER A 34 -8.63 -11.87 0.62
C SER A 34 -7.74 -10.92 -0.19
N ARG A 35 -7.05 -11.41 -1.22
CA ARG A 35 -6.28 -10.55 -2.15
C ARG A 35 -7.19 -9.64 -2.97
N ALA A 36 -8.31 -10.13 -3.49
CA ALA A 36 -9.28 -9.30 -4.21
C ALA A 36 -9.81 -8.17 -3.31
N ARG A 37 -10.20 -8.51 -2.08
CA ARG A 37 -10.64 -7.52 -1.08
C ARG A 37 -9.52 -6.54 -0.70
N LEU A 38 -8.28 -7.01 -0.58
CA LEU A 38 -7.14 -6.13 -0.36
C LEU A 38 -6.96 -5.12 -1.51
N GLY A 39 -7.17 -5.54 -2.75
CA GLY A 39 -7.16 -4.66 -3.92
C GLY A 39 -8.17 -3.52 -3.78
N THR A 40 -9.42 -3.84 -3.42
CA THR A 40 -10.47 -2.83 -3.18
C THR A 40 -10.10 -1.87 -2.05
N LEU A 41 -9.62 -2.38 -0.91
CA LEU A 41 -9.20 -1.55 0.22
C LEU A 41 -8.03 -0.64 -0.16
N THR A 42 -7.04 -1.17 -0.87
CA THR A 42 -5.85 -0.40 -1.28
C THR A 42 -6.22 0.75 -2.22
N LEU A 43 -7.07 0.49 -3.21
CA LEU A 43 -7.56 1.55 -4.11
C LEU A 43 -8.33 2.63 -3.35
N ARG A 44 -9.17 2.23 -2.39
CA ARG A 44 -9.87 3.17 -1.51
C ARG A 44 -8.91 4.02 -0.71
N GLU A 45 -7.93 3.42 -0.03
CA GLU A 45 -6.94 4.13 0.80
C GLU A 45 -6.07 5.08 -0.05
N ILE A 46 -5.65 4.67 -1.27
CA ILE A 46 -4.94 5.55 -2.21
C ILE A 46 -5.80 6.77 -2.57
N GLY A 47 -7.09 6.56 -2.84
CA GLY A 47 -8.05 7.62 -3.13
C GLY A 47 -8.23 8.58 -1.96
N GLN A 48 -8.38 8.07 -0.73
CA GLN A 48 -8.50 8.87 0.48
C GLN A 48 -7.23 9.69 0.76
N ALA A 49 -6.06 9.06 0.66
CA ALA A 49 -4.78 9.74 0.82
C ALA A 49 -4.62 10.90 -0.19
N SER A 50 -5.09 10.70 -1.43
CA SER A 50 -5.01 11.72 -2.49
C SER A 50 -5.87 12.96 -2.21
N GLN A 51 -6.86 12.87 -1.31
CA GLN A 51 -7.70 14.00 -0.91
C GLN A 51 -7.09 14.83 0.22
N CYS A 52 -6.00 14.36 0.83
CA CYS A 52 -5.29 15.07 1.88
C CYS A 52 -4.31 16.09 1.27
N ASP A 53 -4.08 17.21 1.97
CA ASP A 53 -3.10 18.23 1.56
C ASP A 53 -1.69 17.66 1.35
N PHE A 54 -1.34 16.66 2.17
CA PHE A 54 -0.05 15.95 2.12
C PHE A 54 -0.30 14.43 2.06
N PRO A 55 -0.53 13.84 0.88
CA PRO A 55 -0.87 12.41 0.74
C PRO A 55 0.17 11.46 1.34
N HIS A 56 1.46 11.82 1.29
CA HIS A 56 2.57 11.06 1.88
C HIS A 56 2.57 11.07 3.42
N LEU A 57 1.78 11.94 4.07
CA LEU A 57 1.58 11.98 5.51
C LEU A 57 0.27 11.28 5.94
N TYR A 58 -0.48 10.69 5.01
CA TYR A 58 -1.73 10.02 5.32
C TYR A 58 -1.57 8.94 6.41
N GLY A 59 -2.50 8.92 7.37
CA GLY A 59 -2.45 8.02 8.53
C GLY A 59 -1.44 8.42 9.62
N THR A 60 -0.74 9.55 9.48
CA THR A 60 0.16 10.08 10.52
C THR A 60 -0.63 10.85 11.58
N PRO A 61 -0.45 10.56 12.89
CA PRO A 61 -1.06 11.33 13.96
C PRO A 61 -0.65 12.82 13.93
N PRO A 62 -1.50 13.75 14.38
CA PRO A 62 -1.21 15.18 14.37
C PRO A 62 0.10 15.56 15.08
N GLU A 63 0.42 14.87 16.18
CA GLU A 63 1.63 15.04 16.98
C GLU A 63 2.93 14.79 16.21
N ASP A 64 2.89 13.97 15.16
CA ASP A 64 4.07 13.53 14.39
C ASP A 64 4.20 14.23 13.03
N ARG A 65 3.38 15.24 12.75
CA ARG A 65 3.34 15.92 11.43
C ARG A 65 4.65 16.60 11.03
N TYR A 66 5.53 16.92 11.98
CA TYR A 66 6.80 17.62 11.73
C TYR A 66 7.99 16.68 11.49
N GLN A 67 7.76 15.36 11.41
CA GLN A 67 8.80 14.41 11.05
C GLN A 67 9.18 14.50 9.56
N PRO A 68 10.41 14.11 9.17
CA PRO A 68 10.84 14.14 7.76
C PRO A 68 9.99 13.26 6.82
N TRP A 69 9.24 12.32 7.38
CA TRP A 69 8.27 11.46 6.70
C TRP A 69 7.10 11.14 7.64
N GLY A 70 5.96 10.76 7.06
CA GLY A 70 4.80 10.32 7.83
C GLY A 70 4.99 8.95 8.50
N GLN A 71 4.23 8.72 9.57
CA GLN A 71 4.19 7.45 10.30
C GLN A 71 3.25 6.43 9.66
N GLY A 72 2.50 6.79 8.61
CA GLY A 72 1.50 5.93 7.98
C GLY A 72 2.05 4.56 7.54
N THR A 73 3.26 4.50 6.99
CA THR A 73 3.92 3.22 6.65
C THR A 73 4.34 2.45 7.89
N ALA A 74 4.85 3.09 8.95
CA ALA A 74 5.20 2.40 10.19
C ALA A 74 3.94 1.78 10.85
N ILE A 75 2.86 2.56 10.94
CA ILE A 75 1.57 2.12 11.49
C ILE A 75 0.96 0.99 10.65
N GLY A 76 0.94 1.15 9.33
CA GLY A 76 0.46 0.12 8.40
C GLY A 76 1.27 -1.18 8.53
N PHE A 77 2.59 -1.07 8.62
CA PHE A 77 3.49 -2.22 8.78
C PHE A 77 3.30 -2.97 10.10
N THR A 78 3.13 -2.25 11.22
CA THR A 78 2.82 -2.87 12.50
C THR A 78 1.47 -3.58 12.47
N ARG A 79 0.43 -2.95 11.88
CA ARG A 79 -0.89 -3.56 11.75
C ARG A 79 -0.88 -4.79 10.85
N ALA A 80 -0.09 -4.78 9.78
CA ALA A 80 0.07 -5.90 8.85
C ALA A 80 0.58 -7.19 9.53
N GLN A 81 1.28 -7.07 10.65
CA GLN A 81 1.81 -8.19 11.45
C GLN A 81 0.83 -8.68 12.53
N SER A 82 -0.40 -8.14 12.58
CA SER A 82 -1.40 -8.55 13.57
C SER A 82 -1.91 -9.96 13.28
N ASP A 83 -2.15 -10.75 14.33
CA ASP A 83 -2.84 -12.04 14.24
C ASP A 83 -4.32 -11.89 13.81
N ASN A 84 -4.89 -10.69 13.94
CA ASN A 84 -6.22 -10.39 13.44
C ASN A 84 -6.16 -10.10 11.94
N ALA A 85 -6.72 -11.01 11.14
CA ALA A 85 -6.73 -10.91 9.68
C ALA A 85 -7.30 -9.59 9.13
N GLU A 86 -8.32 -9.00 9.77
CA GLU A 86 -8.88 -7.71 9.36
C GLU A 86 -7.92 -6.55 9.61
N VAL A 87 -7.27 -6.56 10.77
CA VAL A 87 -6.26 -5.56 11.15
C VAL A 87 -5.06 -5.67 10.21
N ALA A 88 -4.63 -6.90 9.92
CA ALA A 88 -3.55 -7.17 8.98
C ALA A 88 -3.89 -6.65 7.57
N LEU A 89 -5.07 -6.97 7.05
CA LEU A 89 -5.51 -6.56 5.71
C LEU A 89 -5.57 -5.04 5.57
N ARG A 90 -6.14 -4.34 6.56
CA ARG A 90 -6.19 -2.87 6.59
C ARG A 90 -4.81 -2.25 6.78
N GLY A 91 -3.94 -2.89 7.55
CA GLY A 91 -2.55 -2.50 7.73
C GLY A 91 -1.78 -2.52 6.42
N ILE A 92 -1.91 -3.60 5.64
CA ILE A 92 -1.30 -3.74 4.32
C ILE A 92 -1.83 -2.66 3.36
N ALA A 93 -3.15 -2.45 3.32
CA ALA A 93 -3.76 -1.43 2.45
C ALA A 93 -3.25 -0.01 2.78
N LEU A 94 -3.19 0.35 4.07
CA LEU A 94 -2.63 1.63 4.52
C LEU A 94 -1.16 1.76 4.12
N TRP A 95 -0.37 0.71 4.34
CA TRP A 95 1.05 0.70 4.01
C TRP A 95 1.27 0.96 2.51
N LEU A 96 0.55 0.24 1.65
CA LEU A 96 0.62 0.39 0.19
C LEU A 96 0.22 1.80 -0.26
N ALA A 97 -0.85 2.36 0.31
CA ALA A 97 -1.34 3.68 -0.07
C ALA A 97 -0.34 4.80 0.27
N VAL A 98 0.22 4.77 1.49
CA VAL A 98 1.19 5.78 1.93
C VAL A 98 2.51 5.62 1.18
N ALA A 99 3.01 4.38 1.04
CA ALA A 99 4.24 4.11 0.31
C ALA A 99 4.13 4.48 -1.19
N TYR A 100 2.96 4.30 -1.80
CA TYR A 100 2.72 4.78 -3.16
C TYR A 100 2.93 6.29 -3.27
N HIS A 101 2.27 7.09 -2.41
CA HIS A 101 2.37 8.55 -2.45
C HIS A 101 3.75 9.07 -2.04
N GLU A 102 4.42 8.39 -1.10
CA GLU A 102 5.78 8.74 -0.70
C GLU A 102 6.81 8.49 -1.82
N THR A 103 6.63 7.42 -2.60
CA THR A 103 7.59 7.04 -3.64
C THR A 103 7.31 7.67 -5.00
N LYS A 104 6.04 7.94 -5.34
CA LYS A 104 5.61 8.49 -6.64
C LYS A 104 6.25 9.83 -6.98
N GLU A 105 6.34 10.72 -5.99
CA GLU A 105 6.84 12.08 -6.19
C GLU A 105 8.29 12.25 -5.73
N SER A 106 8.99 11.13 -5.46
CA SER A 106 10.34 11.20 -4.92
C SER A 106 11.36 11.72 -5.96
N PRO A 107 12.10 12.80 -5.66
CA PRO A 107 13.16 13.31 -6.54
C PRO A 107 14.44 12.45 -6.48
N HIS A 108 14.46 11.38 -5.67
CA HIS A 108 15.64 10.58 -5.41
C HIS A 108 15.63 9.28 -6.23
N ALA A 109 16.64 9.11 -7.09
CA ALA A 109 16.81 7.92 -7.92
C ALA A 109 16.88 6.60 -7.12
N SER A 110 17.33 6.67 -5.86
CA SER A 110 17.40 5.51 -4.95
C SER A 110 16.04 4.94 -4.55
N VAL A 111 14.94 5.69 -4.74
CA VAL A 111 13.56 5.31 -4.40
C VAL A 111 12.79 4.77 -5.62
N GLN A 112 13.30 5.02 -6.82
CA GLN A 112 12.66 4.62 -8.08
C GLN A 112 12.47 3.09 -8.23
N PRO A 113 13.44 2.23 -7.84
CA PRO A 113 13.22 0.79 -7.86
C PRO A 113 12.04 0.34 -7.00
N GLN A 114 11.89 0.92 -5.80
CA GLN A 114 10.79 0.63 -4.88
C GLN A 114 9.46 1.04 -5.48
N HIS A 115 9.40 2.21 -6.13
CA HIS A 115 8.18 2.66 -6.79
C HIS A 115 7.72 1.66 -7.87
N ARG A 116 8.66 1.14 -8.68
CA ARG A 116 8.33 0.12 -9.69
C ARG A 116 7.84 -1.20 -9.09
N GLN A 117 8.42 -1.62 -7.97
CA GLN A 117 7.97 -2.82 -7.25
C GLN A 117 6.55 -2.63 -6.68
N LEU A 118 6.28 -1.48 -6.07
CA LEU A 118 4.93 -1.09 -5.61
C LEU A 118 3.92 -1.11 -6.76
N LEU A 119 4.23 -0.50 -7.89
CA LEU A 119 3.33 -0.48 -9.05
C LEU A 119 3.02 -1.88 -9.57
N ARG A 120 3.98 -2.80 -9.52
CA ARG A 120 3.75 -4.21 -9.91
C ARG A 120 2.72 -4.87 -9.00
N VAL A 121 2.91 -4.80 -7.68
CA VAL A 121 1.98 -5.38 -6.70
C VAL A 121 0.59 -4.73 -6.81
N LEU A 122 0.52 -3.41 -6.96
CA LEU A 122 -0.76 -2.70 -7.14
C LEU A 122 -1.50 -3.15 -8.41
N ARG A 123 -0.76 -3.39 -9.50
CA ARG A 123 -1.33 -3.91 -10.74
C ARG A 123 -1.86 -5.34 -10.54
N GLU A 124 -1.08 -6.22 -9.91
CA GLU A 124 -1.50 -7.58 -9.61
C GLU A 124 -2.77 -7.61 -8.74
N LEU A 125 -2.84 -6.77 -7.70
CA LEU A 125 -4.03 -6.64 -6.86
C LEU A 125 -5.25 -6.13 -7.64
N LYS A 126 -5.04 -5.19 -8.56
CA LYS A 126 -6.11 -4.69 -9.45
C LYS A 126 -6.62 -5.78 -10.40
N GLU A 127 -5.72 -6.58 -10.98
CA GLU A 127 -6.06 -7.69 -11.88
C GLU A 127 -6.83 -8.79 -11.14
N VAL A 128 -6.41 -9.14 -9.91
CA VAL A 128 -7.15 -10.11 -9.08
C VAL A 128 -8.54 -9.60 -8.71
N HIS A 129 -8.65 -8.32 -8.34
CA HIS A 129 -9.94 -7.70 -8.03
C HIS A 129 -10.90 -7.72 -9.23
N HIS A 130 -10.41 -7.38 -10.43
CA HIS A 130 -11.25 -7.36 -11.64
C HIS A 130 -11.76 -8.76 -12.00
N ARG A 131 -10.89 -9.78 -11.94
CA ARG A 131 -11.28 -11.18 -12.20
C ARG A 131 -12.38 -11.68 -11.25
N ASP A 132 -12.28 -11.35 -9.97
CA ASP A 132 -13.29 -11.75 -8.97
C ASP A 132 -14.64 -11.05 -9.24
N GLY A 133 -14.61 -9.79 -9.68
CA GLY A 133 -15.79 -9.03 -10.12
C GLY A 133 -16.43 -9.63 -11.37
N ASP A 134 -15.65 -9.96 -12.40
CA ASP A 134 -16.14 -10.55 -13.65
C ASP A 134 -16.79 -11.94 -13.39
N ILE A 135 -16.19 -12.75 -12.52
CA ILE A 135 -16.77 -14.04 -12.09
C ILE A 135 -18.10 -13.80 -11.39
N ALA A 136 -18.18 -12.86 -10.45
CA ALA A 136 -19.42 -12.54 -9.75
C ALA A 136 -20.52 -12.08 -10.73
N GLU A 137 -20.20 -11.21 -11.68
CA GLU A 137 -21.14 -10.75 -12.72
C GLU A 137 -21.62 -11.91 -13.62
N GLN A 138 -20.70 -12.79 -14.05
CA GLN A 138 -21.04 -13.95 -14.87
C GLN A 138 -21.96 -14.95 -14.15
N TRP A 139 -21.72 -15.19 -12.86
CA TRP A 139 -22.59 -16.01 -12.01
C TRP A 139 -23.98 -15.38 -11.82
N MET A 140 -24.04 -14.07 -11.54
CA MET A 140 -25.32 -13.36 -11.40
C MET A 140 -26.13 -13.38 -12.69
N ASN A 141 -25.49 -13.20 -13.85
CA ASN A 141 -26.17 -13.25 -15.15
C ASN A 141 -26.63 -14.67 -15.52
N SER A 142 -25.89 -15.69 -15.12
CA SER A 142 -26.25 -17.11 -15.37
C SER A 142 -27.40 -17.58 -14.46
N SER A 143 -27.49 -17.06 -13.24
CA SER A 143 -28.60 -17.37 -12.32
C SER A 143 -29.89 -16.58 -12.61
N ALA A 144 -29.81 -15.45 -13.31
CA ALA A 144 -30.96 -14.64 -13.71
C ALA A 144 -31.59 -15.08 -15.05
N ALA A 145 -30.92 -15.95 -15.80
CA ALA A 145 -31.38 -16.49 -17.09
C ALA A 145 -32.00 -17.91 -16.97
N ALA A 146 -32.30 -18.38 -15.76
CA ALA A 146 -32.88 -19.69 -15.47
C ALA A 146 -34.30 -19.56 -14.90
#